data_AF-A0A6J6X1Z2-F1
#
_entry.id   AF-A0A6J6X1Z2-F1
#
_cell.length_a   1.000
_cell.length_b   1.000
_cell.length_c   1.000
_cell.angle_alpha   90.00
_cell.angle_beta   90.00
_cell.angle_gamma   90.00
#
_symmetry.space_group_name_H-M   'P 1'
#
loop_
_entity.id
_entity.type
_entity.pdbx_description
1 polymer ?
#
loop_
_entity_poly.entity_id
_entity_poly.type
_entity_poly.pdbx_seq_one_letter_code
_entity_poly.pdbx_strand_id
1 'polypeptide(L)'
;MIRRKHTDRNAATDELSAWIRQHPETWENDVAPLDQQRLDDFTQTVLLRAQQLSGLDAKAVRHRRRRRWIVGVSLSMALVTAGGVGVAALFRGGQPSKPQLGVVCQDLLGEGRNMIVLPATDDPIGDCSALWREGRFTKPGDSDISIPELTACISANGEIIQVQPLSLGNCGELGLREADEQLDAQSKQLVAFADRITEEVNLTEPCLNAAAASTRSQRVVDDFQLEGWRVEIRPDSVSATCTKAAVIVEQRTVQIAQYNQ
;
A
#
# COMPACT_ATOMS: atom_id res chain seq x y z
N MET A 1 3.60 37.12 17.84
CA MET A 1 2.29 36.60 17.38
C MET A 1 2.49 35.89 16.06
N ILE A 2 2.47 34.55 16.00
CA ILE A 2 1.96 33.69 14.90
C ILE A 2 1.77 32.31 15.56
N ARG A 3 0.52 31.88 15.76
CA ARG A 3 0.15 30.56 16.31
C ARG A 3 -0.15 29.66 15.10
N ARG A 4 0.68 28.66 14.81
CA ARG A 4 0.41 27.66 13.77
C ARG A 4 -0.73 26.75 14.24
N LYS A 5 -1.83 26.70 13.49
CA LYS A 5 -2.90 25.70 13.66
C LYS A 5 -2.37 24.34 13.21
N HIS A 6 -2.27 23.42 14.17
CA HIS A 6 -1.92 22.04 13.94
C HIS A 6 -3.03 21.20 14.58
N THR A 7 -4.12 20.98 13.84
CA THR A 7 -5.22 20.09 14.23
C THR A 7 -6.05 19.82 12.99
N ASP A 8 -6.43 18.54 12.77
CA ASP A 8 -7.79 18.14 12.35
C ASP A 8 -7.86 16.73 11.72
N ARG A 9 -6.74 16.01 11.52
CA ARG A 9 -6.83 14.65 10.97
C ARG A 9 -7.26 13.59 12.00
N ASN A 10 -6.86 13.75 13.26
CA ASN A 10 -7.24 12.82 14.33
C ASN A 10 -8.70 13.04 14.79
N ALA A 11 -9.16 14.30 14.84
CA ALA A 11 -10.51 14.64 15.27
C ALA A 11 -11.60 14.04 14.36
N ALA A 12 -11.39 14.07 13.03
CA ALA A 12 -12.34 13.50 12.08
C ALA A 12 -12.46 11.96 12.18
N THR A 13 -11.38 11.29 12.60
CA THR A 13 -11.37 9.83 12.75
C THR A 13 -12.08 9.41 14.04
N ASP A 14 -11.92 10.20 15.10
CA ASP A 14 -12.62 10.02 16.38
C ASP A 14 -14.13 10.30 16.26
N GLU A 15 -14.51 11.32 15.51
CA GLU A 15 -15.91 11.72 15.31
C GLU A 15 -16.69 10.66 14.50
N LEU A 16 -16.09 10.12 13.44
CA LEU A 16 -16.66 9.02 12.68
C LEU A 16 -16.78 7.74 13.53
N SER A 17 -15.75 7.42 14.30
CA SER A 17 -15.75 6.25 15.20
C SER A 17 -16.75 6.39 16.35
N ALA A 18 -16.99 7.62 16.83
CA ALA A 18 -18.02 7.90 17.83
C ALA A 18 -19.43 7.78 17.25
N TRP A 19 -19.63 8.28 16.03
CA TRP A 19 -20.91 8.21 15.33
C TRP A 19 -21.31 6.76 15.01
N ILE A 20 -20.39 5.95 14.49
CA ILE A 20 -20.64 4.52 14.19
C ILE A 20 -21.08 3.76 15.44
N ARG A 21 -20.48 4.03 16.60
CA ARG A 21 -20.85 3.39 17.86
C ARG A 21 -22.22 3.82 18.40
N GLN A 22 -22.70 5.01 18.01
CA GLN A 22 -23.99 5.54 18.45
C GLN A 22 -25.17 5.09 17.58
N HIS A 23 -24.91 4.52 16.40
CA HIS A 23 -25.94 4.13 15.43
C HIS A 23 -25.85 2.65 14.98
N PRO A 24 -25.88 1.67 15.90
CA PRO A 24 -25.82 0.24 15.55
C PRO A 24 -26.98 -0.22 14.64
N GLU A 25 -28.12 0.48 14.65
CA GLU A 25 -29.28 0.24 13.79
C GLU A 25 -29.00 0.46 12.29
N THR A 26 -27.90 1.14 11.94
CA THR A 26 -27.50 1.30 10.54
C THR A 26 -26.72 0.10 9.99
N TRP A 27 -26.36 -0.87 10.84
CA TRP A 27 -25.48 -1.99 10.49
C TRP A 27 -25.99 -3.36 10.94
N GLU A 28 -26.93 -3.44 11.88
CA GLU A 28 -27.55 -4.71 12.27
C GLU A 28 -28.70 -5.11 11.32
N ASN A 29 -28.45 -6.23 10.64
CA ASN A 29 -29.39 -7.14 9.98
C ASN A 29 -30.16 -6.56 8.78
N ASP A 30 -29.88 -7.16 7.61
CA ASP A 30 -30.40 -6.84 6.28
C ASP A 30 -29.86 -5.56 5.64
N VAL A 31 -28.54 -5.52 5.42
CA VAL A 31 -28.01 -4.77 4.28
C VAL A 31 -28.54 -5.48 3.03
N ALA A 32 -29.70 -5.05 2.53
CA ALA A 32 -30.14 -5.41 1.19
C ALA A 32 -28.92 -5.19 0.27
N PRO A 33 -28.55 -6.19 -0.57
CA PRO A 33 -27.39 -6.05 -1.43
C PRO A 33 -27.50 -4.72 -2.14
N LEU A 34 -26.45 -3.89 -2.02
CA LEU A 34 -26.39 -2.59 -2.68
C LEU A 34 -26.85 -2.81 -4.13
N ASP A 35 -27.96 -2.19 -4.51
CA ASP A 35 -28.40 -2.29 -5.89
C ASP A 35 -27.26 -1.83 -6.80
N GLN A 36 -27.10 -2.47 -7.96
CA GLN A 36 -25.97 -2.19 -8.85
C GLN A 36 -25.85 -0.69 -9.17
N GLN A 37 -26.99 0.01 -9.21
CA GLN A 37 -27.04 1.44 -9.51
C GLN A 37 -26.43 2.30 -8.39
N ARG A 38 -26.65 1.95 -7.12
CA ARG A 38 -26.02 2.60 -5.95
C ARG A 38 -24.56 2.24 -5.81
N LEU A 39 -24.18 1.01 -6.16
CA LEU A 39 -22.78 0.61 -6.17
C LEU A 39 -22.00 1.36 -7.27
N ASP A 40 -22.61 1.52 -8.44
CA ASP A 40 -22.04 2.30 -9.55
C ASP A 40 -21.95 3.80 -9.23
N ASP A 41 -22.98 4.37 -8.59
CA ASP A 41 -23.00 5.79 -8.17
C ASP A 41 -21.95 6.08 -7.08
N PHE A 42 -21.80 5.16 -6.12
CA PHE A 42 -20.73 5.24 -5.11
C PHE A 42 -19.35 5.10 -5.74
N THR A 43 -19.18 4.15 -6.66
CA THR A 43 -17.90 3.93 -7.37
C THR A 43 -17.55 5.15 -8.23
N GLN A 44 -18.50 5.72 -8.98
CA GLN A 44 -18.30 6.96 -9.71
C GLN A 44 -17.94 8.12 -8.78
N THR A 45 -18.61 8.24 -7.63
CA THR A 45 -18.33 9.31 -6.66
C THR A 45 -16.91 9.20 -6.09
N VAL A 46 -16.46 7.99 -5.75
CA VAL A 46 -15.09 7.73 -5.28
C VAL A 46 -14.07 7.97 -6.39
N LEU A 47 -14.33 7.51 -7.61
CA LEU A 47 -13.46 7.70 -8.78
C LEU A 47 -13.34 9.17 -9.17
N LEU A 48 -14.44 9.92 -9.22
CA LEU A 48 -14.46 11.36 -9.51
C LEU A 48 -13.67 12.14 -8.45
N ARG A 49 -13.79 11.76 -7.18
CA ARG A 49 -13.06 12.40 -6.08
C ARG A 49 -11.56 12.07 -6.12
N ALA A 50 -11.20 10.85 -6.47
CA ALA A 50 -9.81 10.44 -6.70
C ALA A 50 -9.17 11.14 -7.92
N GLN A 51 -9.93 11.30 -9.01
CA GLN A 51 -9.53 12.07 -10.19
C GLN A 51 -9.37 13.57 -9.89
N GLN A 52 -10.25 14.14 -9.05
CA GLN A 52 -10.12 15.53 -8.62
C GLN A 52 -8.85 15.77 -7.80
N LEU A 53 -8.51 14.86 -6.89
CA LEU A 53 -7.30 14.96 -6.07
C LEU A 53 -6.02 14.81 -6.92
N SER A 54 -5.99 13.83 -7.82
CA SER A 54 -4.86 13.64 -8.75
C SER A 54 -4.72 14.76 -9.79
N GLY A 55 -5.83 15.37 -10.21
CA GLY A 55 -5.83 16.54 -11.10
C GLY A 55 -5.30 17.82 -10.45
N LEU A 56 -5.41 17.95 -9.13
CA LEU A 56 -4.84 19.08 -8.37
C LEU A 56 -3.32 19.00 -8.29
N ASP A 57 -2.76 17.79 -8.14
CA ASP A 57 -1.31 17.57 -8.16
C ASP A 57 -0.71 17.78 -9.57
N ALA A 58 -1.39 17.29 -10.61
CA ALA A 58 -0.94 17.50 -12.00
C ALA A 58 -0.91 18.99 -12.40
N LYS A 59 -1.86 19.81 -11.91
CA LYS A 59 -1.89 21.26 -12.16
C LYS A 59 -0.83 22.01 -11.37
N ALA A 60 -0.54 21.60 -10.14
CA ALA A 60 0.52 22.21 -9.31
C ALA A 60 1.92 22.02 -9.93
N VAL A 61 2.19 20.86 -10.53
CA VAL A 61 3.46 20.58 -11.22
C VAL A 61 3.59 21.39 -12.52
N ARG A 62 2.51 21.55 -13.30
CA ARG A 62 2.53 22.32 -14.56
C ARG A 62 2.73 23.81 -14.34
N HIS A 63 2.14 24.39 -13.28
CA HIS A 63 2.30 25.82 -12.97
C HIS A 63 3.70 26.19 -12.49
N ARG A 64 4.43 25.28 -11.84
CA ARG A 64 5.81 25.55 -11.37
C ARG A 64 6.83 25.61 -12.52
N ARG A 65 6.56 24.91 -13.63
CA ARG A 65 7.48 24.83 -14.79
C ARG A 65 7.41 26.07 -15.71
N ARG A 66 6.27 26.75 -15.80
CA ARG A 66 6.10 27.96 -16.65
C ARG A 66 6.61 29.26 -16.03
N ARG A 67 6.85 29.33 -14.71
CA ARG A 67 7.20 30.59 -14.02
C ARG A 67 8.70 30.92 -13.99
N ARG A 68 9.55 30.18 -14.71
CA ARG A 68 11.02 30.39 -14.72
C ARG A 68 11.58 31.08 -15.97
N TRP A 69 10.75 31.69 -16.81
CA TRP A 69 11.19 32.31 -18.08
C TRP A 69 11.05 33.84 -18.16
N ILE A 70 11.08 34.56 -17.03
CA ILE A 70 11.24 36.02 -17.06
C ILE A 70 12.12 36.45 -15.88
N VAL A 71 13.45 36.51 -16.08
CA VAL A 71 14.34 37.55 -15.55
C VAL A 71 15.53 37.65 -16.51
N GLY A 72 15.64 38.78 -17.20
CA GLY A 72 16.80 39.15 -17.99
C GLY A 72 17.87 39.85 -17.14
N VAL A 73 19.12 39.63 -17.57
CA VAL A 73 20.33 40.47 -17.41
C VAL A 73 20.91 40.65 -15.99
N SER A 74 22.05 39.98 -15.78
CA SER A 74 23.28 40.68 -15.36
C SER A 74 24.51 39.83 -15.70
N LEU A 75 25.43 40.43 -16.45
CA LEU A 75 26.78 39.93 -16.70
C LEU A 75 27.50 39.71 -15.37
N SER A 76 28.04 38.52 -15.14
CA SER A 76 29.31 38.35 -14.44
C SER A 76 29.94 37.02 -14.85
N MET A 77 31.09 37.19 -15.47
CA MET A 77 32.00 36.20 -16.01
C MET A 77 32.64 35.43 -14.85
N ALA A 78 32.28 34.16 -14.71
CA ALA A 78 33.08 33.19 -13.99
C ALA A 78 33.06 31.89 -14.79
N LEU A 79 34.16 31.66 -15.51
CA LEU A 79 34.54 30.36 -16.01
C LEU A 79 34.55 29.38 -14.83
N VAL A 80 33.50 28.56 -14.72
CA VAL A 80 33.64 27.21 -14.21
C VAL A 80 33.55 26.32 -15.43
N THR A 81 34.73 25.89 -15.85
CA THR A 81 35.00 24.81 -16.78
C THR A 81 33.90 23.77 -16.79
N ALA A 82 33.44 23.46 -18.00
CA ALA A 82 32.59 22.35 -18.36
C ALA A 82 33.10 21.03 -17.77
N GLY A 83 32.71 20.76 -16.53
CA GLY A 83 32.60 19.44 -15.95
C GLY A 83 31.11 19.14 -15.87
N GLY A 84 30.46 19.05 -17.03
CA GLY A 84 29.11 18.54 -17.13
C GLY A 84 29.12 17.06 -16.77
N VAL A 85 29.27 16.76 -15.48
CA VAL A 85 28.71 15.53 -14.92
C VAL A 85 27.21 15.77 -14.95
N GLY A 86 26.63 15.57 -16.14
CA GLY A 86 25.22 15.29 -16.25
C GLY A 86 25.03 14.03 -15.44
N VAL A 87 24.69 14.19 -14.17
CA VAL A 87 24.13 13.12 -13.38
C VAL A 87 22.78 12.85 -14.04
N ALA A 88 22.80 12.07 -15.12
CA ALA A 88 21.84 11.00 -15.24
C ALA A 88 21.96 10.30 -13.89
N ALA A 89 21.07 10.68 -12.96
CA ALA A 89 20.82 9.86 -11.81
C ALA A 89 20.36 8.55 -12.44
N LEU A 90 21.32 7.64 -12.55
CA LEU A 90 21.11 6.21 -12.57
C LEU A 90 19.85 5.98 -11.75
N PHE A 91 18.73 5.68 -12.42
CA PHE A 91 17.54 5.18 -11.76
C PHE A 91 17.95 3.83 -11.20
N ARG A 92 18.66 3.86 -10.08
CA ARG A 92 18.79 2.70 -9.22
C ARG A 92 17.37 2.43 -8.76
N GLY A 93 16.91 1.21 -8.97
CA GLY A 93 15.73 0.72 -8.31
C GLY A 93 15.82 0.99 -6.80
N GLY A 94 14.73 0.74 -6.10
CA GLY A 94 14.89 0.65 -4.67
C GLY A 94 13.79 -0.13 -4.01
N GLN A 95 13.72 0.06 -2.71
CA GLN A 95 12.84 -0.69 -1.84
C GLN A 95 11.56 0.10 -1.57
N PRO A 96 10.40 -0.56 -1.38
CA PRO A 96 9.24 0.06 -0.78
C PRO A 96 9.58 0.50 0.65
N SER A 97 9.01 1.62 1.08
CA SER A 97 9.13 2.10 2.46
C SER A 97 8.37 1.23 3.48
N LYS A 98 7.48 0.35 2.99
CA LYS A 98 6.56 -0.47 3.77
C LYS A 98 6.37 -1.86 3.09
N PRO A 99 7.42 -2.68 3.02
CA PRO A 99 7.43 -3.93 2.24
C PRO A 99 6.26 -4.88 2.56
N GLN A 100 5.75 -4.87 3.78
CA GLN A 100 4.65 -5.70 4.27
C GLN A 100 3.25 -5.33 3.77
N LEU A 101 3.06 -4.20 3.07
CA LEU A 101 1.72 -3.79 2.59
C LEU A 101 1.24 -4.61 1.37
N GLY A 102 2.03 -5.59 0.94
CA GLY A 102 1.67 -6.56 -0.07
C GLY A 102 2.18 -6.21 -1.46
N VAL A 103 1.93 -7.14 -2.38
CA VAL A 103 2.23 -7.00 -3.80
C VAL A 103 0.92 -6.91 -4.56
N VAL A 104 0.76 -5.88 -5.37
CA VAL A 104 -0.42 -5.72 -6.24
C VAL A 104 -0.06 -6.19 -7.63
N CYS A 105 -0.63 -7.31 -8.05
CA CYS A 105 -0.54 -7.82 -9.41
C CYS A 105 -1.71 -7.24 -10.23
N GLN A 106 -1.44 -6.66 -11.39
CA GLN A 106 -2.51 -6.06 -12.23
C GLN A 106 -2.36 -6.37 -13.72
N ASP A 107 -3.46 -6.32 -14.45
CA ASP A 107 -3.52 -6.59 -15.89
C ASP A 107 -3.52 -5.36 -16.79
N LEU A 108 -4.10 -4.25 -16.31
CA LEU A 108 -4.32 -3.02 -17.05
C LEU A 108 -4.09 -1.79 -16.16
N LEU A 109 -3.99 -0.62 -16.80
CA LEU A 109 -4.04 0.68 -16.14
C LEU A 109 -5.45 1.27 -16.20
N GLY A 110 -5.78 2.11 -15.21
CA GLY A 110 -7.02 2.90 -15.23
C GLY A 110 -8.26 2.12 -14.80
N GLU A 111 -9.40 2.42 -15.44
CA GLU A 111 -10.70 1.81 -15.18
C GLU A 111 -10.81 0.43 -15.85
N GLY A 112 -11.49 -0.51 -15.18
CA GLY A 112 -11.63 -1.89 -15.67
C GLY A 112 -10.40 -2.77 -15.49
N ARG A 113 -9.39 -2.33 -14.72
CA ARG A 113 -8.26 -3.18 -14.33
C ARG A 113 -8.67 -4.22 -13.31
N ASN A 114 -8.17 -5.44 -13.48
CA ASN A 114 -8.19 -6.47 -12.47
C ASN A 114 -6.92 -6.33 -11.63
N MET A 115 -7.10 -6.33 -10.31
CA MET A 115 -6.00 -6.33 -9.35
C MET A 115 -6.16 -7.50 -8.40
N ILE A 116 -5.07 -8.19 -8.14
CA ILE A 116 -4.98 -9.21 -7.10
C ILE A 116 -3.89 -8.76 -6.14
N VAL A 117 -4.23 -8.69 -4.86
CA VAL A 117 -3.29 -8.35 -3.80
C VAL A 117 -2.77 -9.66 -3.20
N LEU A 118 -1.46 -9.84 -3.27
CA LEU A 118 -0.74 -10.91 -2.61
C LEU A 118 -0.10 -10.39 -1.32
N PRO A 119 0.16 -11.28 -0.35
CA PRO A 119 1.09 -10.99 0.73
C PRO A 119 2.43 -10.47 0.20
N ALA A 120 3.17 -9.77 1.05
CA ALA A 120 4.52 -9.36 0.72
C ALA A 120 5.40 -10.61 0.49
N THR A 121 6.29 -10.55 -0.50
CA THR A 121 7.13 -11.66 -0.92
C THR A 121 8.50 -11.14 -1.35
N ASP A 122 9.49 -12.04 -1.32
CA ASP A 122 10.85 -11.76 -1.79
C ASP A 122 10.95 -11.78 -3.32
N ASP A 123 9.96 -12.35 -4.03
CA ASP A 123 9.88 -12.40 -5.49
C ASP A 123 8.49 -11.95 -6.00
N PRO A 124 8.22 -10.63 -6.00
CA PRO A 124 6.93 -10.09 -6.43
C PRO A 124 6.61 -10.40 -7.90
N ILE A 125 7.63 -10.44 -8.77
CA ILE A 125 7.43 -10.72 -10.20
C ILE A 125 7.07 -12.19 -10.42
N GLY A 126 7.78 -13.11 -9.77
CA GLY A 126 7.52 -14.54 -9.86
C GLY A 126 6.12 -14.92 -9.35
N ASP A 127 5.70 -14.34 -8.22
CA ASP A 127 4.39 -14.61 -7.63
C ASP A 127 3.24 -14.04 -8.49
N CYS A 128 3.40 -12.82 -9.02
CA CYS A 128 2.41 -12.28 -9.96
C CYS A 128 2.39 -13.08 -11.28
N SER A 129 3.55 -13.52 -11.77
CA SER A 129 3.64 -14.41 -12.94
C SER A 129 2.89 -15.73 -12.72
N ALA A 130 2.86 -16.26 -11.49
CA ALA A 130 2.08 -17.45 -11.16
C ALA A 130 0.58 -17.23 -11.31
N LEU A 131 0.05 -16.07 -10.87
CA LEU A 131 -1.35 -15.72 -11.07
C LEU A 131 -1.73 -15.61 -12.55
N TRP A 132 -0.83 -15.08 -13.39
CA TRP A 132 -1.02 -15.08 -14.85
C TRP A 132 -1.07 -16.49 -15.42
N ARG A 133 -0.16 -17.38 -15.00
CA ARG A 133 -0.16 -18.80 -15.41
C ARG A 133 -1.43 -19.54 -15.02
N GLU A 134 -2.00 -19.19 -13.87
CA GLU A 134 -3.27 -19.74 -13.38
C GLU A 134 -4.50 -19.15 -14.12
N GLY A 135 -4.30 -18.23 -15.05
CA GLY A 135 -5.37 -17.59 -15.81
C GLY A 135 -6.20 -16.61 -14.98
N ARG A 136 -5.67 -16.10 -13.86
CA ARG A 136 -6.41 -15.20 -12.95
C ARG A 136 -6.74 -13.83 -13.56
N PHE A 137 -6.01 -13.46 -14.61
CA PHE A 137 -6.22 -12.23 -15.40
C PHE A 137 -6.81 -12.52 -16.79
N THR A 138 -7.13 -13.77 -17.10
CA THR A 138 -7.69 -14.18 -18.39
C THR A 138 -9.19 -13.91 -18.41
N LYS A 139 -9.69 -13.32 -19.49
CA LYS A 139 -11.13 -13.08 -19.64
C LYS A 139 -11.86 -14.38 -20.01
N PRO A 140 -13.11 -14.55 -19.59
CA PRO A 140 -13.92 -15.69 -20.04
C PRO A 140 -13.97 -15.77 -21.57
N GLY A 141 -13.48 -16.88 -22.14
CA GLY A 141 -13.45 -17.12 -23.59
C GLY A 141 -12.08 -16.93 -24.25
N ASP A 142 -11.09 -16.36 -23.56
CA ASP A 142 -9.70 -16.42 -24.01
C ASP A 142 -9.14 -17.81 -23.75
N SER A 143 -8.54 -18.41 -24.78
CA SER A 143 -7.96 -19.76 -24.73
C SER A 143 -6.44 -19.77 -24.64
N ASP A 144 -5.82 -18.60 -24.76
CA ASP A 144 -4.36 -18.46 -24.79
C ASP A 144 -3.88 -17.76 -23.51
N ILE A 145 -3.28 -18.53 -22.61
CA ILE A 145 -2.64 -18.00 -21.40
C ILE A 145 -1.23 -17.54 -21.79
N SER A 146 -1.14 -16.30 -22.26
CA SER A 146 0.14 -15.64 -22.49
C SER A 146 0.53 -14.84 -21.25
N ILE A 147 1.70 -15.13 -20.69
CA ILE A 147 2.27 -14.35 -19.59
C ILE A 147 3.01 -13.17 -20.21
N PRO A 148 2.57 -11.93 -19.99
CA PRO A 148 3.32 -10.78 -20.49
C PRO A 148 4.66 -10.66 -19.74
N GLU A 149 5.62 -9.99 -20.35
CA GLU A 149 6.78 -9.50 -19.62
C GLU A 149 6.30 -8.54 -18.53
N LEU A 150 6.71 -8.77 -17.28
CA LEU A 150 6.24 -8.01 -16.12
C LEU A 150 7.33 -7.08 -15.61
N THR A 151 6.94 -5.94 -15.05
CA THR A 151 7.80 -5.02 -14.33
C THR A 151 7.24 -4.76 -12.94
N ALA A 152 8.13 -4.67 -11.95
CA ALA A 152 7.78 -4.29 -10.59
C ALA A 152 8.08 -2.80 -10.38
N CYS A 153 7.05 -2.04 -10.00
CA CYS A 153 7.14 -0.62 -9.74
C CYS A 153 6.73 -0.33 -8.29
N ILE A 154 7.36 0.65 -7.68
CA ILE A 154 6.93 1.19 -6.40
C ILE A 154 5.84 2.22 -6.66
N SER A 155 4.73 2.06 -5.95
CA SER A 155 3.59 2.99 -5.98
C SER A 155 4.04 4.44 -5.73
N ALA A 156 3.26 5.41 -6.22
CA ALA A 156 3.62 6.83 -6.12
C ALA A 156 3.83 7.33 -4.68
N ASN A 157 3.15 6.73 -3.69
CA ASN A 157 3.34 6.99 -2.27
C ASN A 157 4.56 6.26 -1.65
N GLY A 158 5.23 5.39 -2.41
CA GLY A 158 6.43 4.68 -1.97
C GLY A 158 6.17 3.44 -1.12
N GLU A 159 4.92 2.96 -1.03
CA GLU A 159 4.48 2.04 0.03
C GLU A 159 4.29 0.61 -0.44
N ILE A 160 3.88 0.39 -1.69
CA ILE A 160 3.45 -0.92 -2.19
C ILE A 160 4.22 -1.24 -3.47
N ILE A 161 4.55 -2.52 -3.68
CA ILE A 161 5.04 -3.00 -4.97
C ILE A 161 3.85 -3.31 -5.86
N GLN A 162 3.82 -2.69 -7.04
CA GLN A 162 2.84 -2.93 -8.09
C GLN A 162 3.53 -3.63 -9.25
N VAL A 163 3.08 -4.83 -9.58
CA VAL A 163 3.59 -5.62 -10.70
C VAL A 163 2.59 -5.58 -11.83
N GLN A 164 3.07 -5.25 -13.02
CA GLN A 164 2.24 -5.00 -14.17
C GLN A 164 2.95 -5.40 -15.47
N PRO A 165 2.20 -5.64 -16.57
CA PRO A 165 2.78 -5.84 -17.89
C PRO A 165 3.63 -4.65 -18.35
N LEU A 166 4.82 -4.94 -18.89
CA LEU A 166 5.70 -3.94 -19.49
C LEU A 166 5.07 -3.24 -20.70
N SER A 167 4.11 -3.91 -21.37
CA SER A 167 3.31 -3.33 -22.46
C SER A 167 2.45 -2.14 -22.03
N LEU A 168 2.22 -1.95 -20.72
CA LEU A 168 1.53 -0.78 -20.17
C LEU A 168 2.47 0.43 -19.96
N GLY A 169 3.78 0.25 -20.17
CA GLY A 169 4.83 1.22 -19.94
C GLY A 169 5.76 0.80 -18.81
N ASN A 170 7.03 1.25 -18.89
CA ASN A 170 7.97 1.06 -17.79
C ASN A 170 7.61 1.96 -16.59
N CYS A 171 8.20 1.71 -15.43
CA CYS A 171 7.86 2.48 -14.22
C CYS A 171 8.09 3.98 -14.40
N GLY A 172 9.17 4.39 -15.08
CA GLY A 172 9.49 5.80 -15.32
C GLY A 172 8.46 6.53 -16.17
N GLU A 173 7.94 5.89 -17.22
CA GLU A 173 6.87 6.42 -18.08
C GLU A 173 5.57 6.66 -17.32
N LEU A 174 5.33 5.83 -16.29
CA LEU A 174 4.15 5.91 -15.42
C LEU A 174 4.35 6.84 -14.23
N GLY A 175 5.51 7.51 -14.13
CA GLY A 175 5.85 8.37 -12.99
C GLY A 175 6.08 7.59 -11.70
N LEU A 176 6.31 6.28 -11.81
CA LEU A 176 6.66 5.37 -10.73
C LEU A 176 8.17 5.14 -10.69
N ARG A 177 8.64 4.54 -9.61
CA ARG A 177 10.04 4.13 -9.46
C ARG A 177 10.14 2.63 -9.67
N GLU A 178 11.20 2.16 -10.32
CA GLU A 178 11.48 0.72 -10.40
C GLU A 178 11.71 0.15 -9.00
N ALA A 179 11.06 -0.96 -8.70
CA ALA A 179 11.39 -1.76 -7.53
C ALA A 179 12.66 -2.55 -7.83
N ASP A 180 13.52 -2.72 -6.83
CA ASP A 180 14.57 -3.72 -6.95
C ASP A 180 13.94 -5.11 -7.10
N GLU A 181 14.55 -5.97 -7.92
CA GLU A 181 14.06 -7.34 -8.16
C GLU A 181 14.01 -8.17 -6.88
N GLN A 182 14.83 -7.83 -5.90
CA GLN A 182 14.87 -8.49 -4.60
C GLN A 182 14.76 -7.48 -3.47
N LEU A 183 14.05 -7.90 -2.42
CA LEU A 183 14.01 -7.14 -1.18
C LEU A 183 15.40 -7.07 -0.52
N ASP A 184 15.70 -5.93 0.11
CA ASP A 184 16.90 -5.77 0.93
C ASP A 184 16.81 -6.60 2.22
N ALA A 185 17.94 -6.79 2.91
CA ALA A 185 17.98 -7.64 4.10
C ALA A 185 17.00 -7.21 5.21
N GLN A 186 16.78 -5.90 5.36
CA GLN A 186 15.86 -5.36 6.36
C GLN A 186 14.40 -5.66 5.98
N SER A 187 14.06 -5.48 4.71
CA SER A 187 12.72 -5.74 4.17
C SER A 187 12.40 -7.23 4.21
N LYS A 188 13.36 -8.09 3.86
CA LYS A 188 13.27 -9.55 4.01
C LYS A 188 13.01 -9.96 5.46
N GLN A 189 13.72 -9.35 6.41
CA GLN A 189 13.51 -9.61 7.83
C GLN A 189 12.10 -9.22 8.29
N LEU A 190 11.55 -8.10 7.79
CA LEU A 190 10.18 -7.68 8.10
C LEU A 190 9.12 -8.59 7.48
N VAL A 191 9.33 -9.08 6.26
CA VAL A 191 8.45 -10.07 5.61
C VAL A 191 8.45 -11.36 6.41
N ALA A 192 9.63 -11.92 6.69
CA ALA A 192 9.76 -13.14 7.50
C ALA A 192 9.13 -12.99 8.90
N PHE A 193 9.24 -11.80 9.51
CA PHE A 193 8.57 -11.49 10.77
C PHE A 193 7.05 -11.55 10.65
N ALA A 194 6.48 -10.94 9.60
CA ALA A 194 5.04 -10.95 9.35
C ALA A 194 4.50 -12.35 9.01
N ASP A 195 5.26 -13.14 8.26
CA ASP A 195 4.93 -14.52 7.93
C ASP A 195 4.87 -15.36 9.20
N ARG A 196 5.86 -15.24 10.08
CA ARG A 196 5.88 -15.99 11.34
C ARG A 196 4.73 -15.62 12.27
N ILE A 197 4.34 -14.34 12.33
CA ILE A 197 3.10 -13.94 13.04
C ILE A 197 1.88 -14.62 12.42
N THR A 198 1.78 -14.64 11.10
CA THR A 198 0.67 -15.28 10.39
C THR A 198 0.62 -16.78 10.68
N GLU A 199 1.74 -17.48 10.59
CA GLU A 199 1.82 -18.91 10.88
C GLU A 199 1.45 -19.24 12.33
N GLU A 200 2.12 -18.62 13.31
CA GLU A 200 1.99 -18.98 14.72
C GLU A 200 0.66 -18.51 15.35
N VAL A 201 0.09 -17.41 14.86
CA VAL A 201 -1.11 -16.78 15.44
C VAL A 201 -2.33 -16.99 14.57
N ASN A 202 -2.23 -16.78 13.26
CA ASN A 202 -3.40 -16.74 12.37
C ASN A 202 -3.75 -18.10 11.75
N LEU A 203 -2.77 -19.00 11.55
CA LEU A 203 -2.96 -20.27 10.84
C LEU A 203 -2.87 -21.51 11.74
N THR A 204 -2.05 -21.48 12.80
CA THR A 204 -1.85 -22.65 13.67
C THR A 204 -3.14 -23.16 14.29
N GLU A 205 -4.04 -22.26 14.72
CA GLU A 205 -5.33 -22.61 15.31
C GLU A 205 -6.44 -21.73 14.73
N PRO A 206 -7.65 -22.27 14.45
CA PRO A 206 -8.75 -21.50 13.88
C PRO A 206 -9.26 -20.36 14.78
N CYS A 207 -9.08 -20.50 16.09
CA CYS A 207 -9.52 -19.53 17.10
C CYS A 207 -8.55 -19.55 18.28
N LEU A 208 -7.74 -18.51 18.37
CA LEU A 208 -6.85 -18.28 19.50
C LEU A 208 -7.42 -17.14 20.35
N ASN A 209 -7.41 -17.28 21.68
CA ASN A 209 -7.82 -16.17 22.56
C ASN A 209 -6.73 -15.08 22.63
N ALA A 210 -7.10 -13.89 23.08
CA ALA A 210 -6.21 -12.72 23.09
C ALA A 210 -4.94 -12.89 23.93
N ALA A 211 -5.03 -13.59 25.07
CA ALA A 211 -3.87 -13.82 25.93
C ALA A 211 -2.84 -14.76 25.28
N ALA A 212 -3.32 -15.83 24.64
CA ALA A 212 -2.47 -16.77 23.90
C ALA A 212 -1.88 -16.12 22.64
N ALA A 213 -2.68 -15.35 21.89
CA ALA A 213 -2.20 -14.60 20.73
C ALA A 213 -1.13 -13.57 21.11
N SER A 214 -1.31 -12.86 22.23
CA SER A 214 -0.33 -11.90 22.75
C SER A 214 0.98 -12.58 23.13
N THR A 215 0.90 -13.70 23.84
CA THR A 215 2.08 -14.49 24.23
C THR A 215 2.85 -15.01 23.01
N ARG A 216 2.17 -15.53 21.98
CA ARG A 216 2.81 -16.00 20.75
C ARG A 216 3.42 -14.84 19.96
N SER A 217 2.67 -13.76 19.75
CA SER A 217 3.16 -12.57 19.06
C SER A 217 4.40 -11.98 19.74
N GLN A 218 4.41 -11.94 21.07
CA GLN A 218 5.53 -11.38 21.83
C GLN A 218 6.79 -12.25 21.65
N ARG A 219 6.65 -13.58 21.68
CA ARG A 219 7.77 -14.49 21.39
C ARG A 219 8.36 -14.24 20.00
N VAL A 220 7.52 -14.06 18.98
CA VAL A 220 7.98 -13.77 17.62
C VAL A 220 8.69 -12.41 17.57
N VAL A 221 8.19 -11.38 18.25
CA VAL A 221 8.87 -10.07 18.37
C VAL A 221 10.24 -10.21 19.04
N ASP A 222 10.32 -10.97 20.13
CA ASP A 222 11.55 -11.18 20.90
C ASP A 222 12.60 -11.96 20.07
N ASP A 223 12.18 -12.98 19.34
CA ASP A 223 13.05 -13.81 18.49
C ASP A 223 13.67 -13.01 17.34
N PHE A 224 12.91 -12.09 16.74
CA PHE A 224 13.37 -11.26 15.63
C PHE A 224 14.21 -10.06 16.07
N GLN A 225 14.21 -9.71 17.35
CA GLN A 225 15.01 -8.63 17.96
C GLN A 225 14.84 -7.27 17.24
N LEU A 226 13.65 -6.98 16.71
CA LEU A 226 13.39 -5.74 15.98
C LEU A 226 13.19 -4.59 16.96
N GLU A 227 14.03 -3.56 16.88
CA GLU A 227 14.03 -2.46 17.84
C GLU A 227 12.72 -1.65 17.84
N GLY A 228 12.15 -1.48 19.03
CA GLY A 228 10.95 -0.67 19.27
C GLY A 228 9.64 -1.36 18.85
N TRP A 229 9.68 -2.65 18.55
CA TRP A 229 8.47 -3.43 18.28
C TRP A 229 7.76 -3.84 19.56
N ARG A 230 6.43 -3.84 19.52
CA ARG A 230 5.57 -4.19 20.66
C ARG A 230 4.30 -4.92 20.22
N VAL A 231 3.64 -5.59 21.15
CA VAL A 231 2.35 -6.25 20.93
C VAL A 231 1.24 -5.45 21.61
N GLU A 232 0.13 -5.23 20.91
CA GLU A 232 -1.05 -4.56 21.46
C GLU A 232 -2.32 -5.34 21.15
N ILE A 233 -3.21 -5.45 22.13
CA ILE A 233 -4.57 -5.93 21.92
C ILE A 233 -5.46 -4.72 21.64
N ARG A 234 -6.23 -4.79 20.55
CA ARG A 234 -7.14 -3.73 20.15
C ARG A 234 -8.27 -3.56 21.16
N PRO A 235 -8.44 -2.37 21.76
CA PRO A 235 -9.40 -2.14 22.84
C PRO A 235 -10.85 -2.20 22.37
N ASP A 236 -11.11 -2.04 21.06
CA ASP A 236 -12.44 -2.06 20.47
C ASP A 236 -12.99 -3.47 20.20
N SER A 237 -12.26 -4.51 20.61
CA SER A 237 -12.63 -5.91 20.35
C SER A 237 -12.75 -6.79 21.61
N VAL A 238 -12.65 -6.21 22.81
CA VAL A 238 -12.51 -6.94 24.10
C VAL A 238 -13.61 -7.96 24.44
N SER A 239 -14.80 -7.90 23.83
CA SER A 239 -15.90 -8.84 24.10
C SER A 239 -15.84 -10.14 23.30
N ALA A 240 -14.91 -10.27 22.34
CA ALA A 240 -14.85 -11.39 21.43
C ALA A 240 -13.87 -12.51 21.85
N THR A 241 -14.12 -13.75 21.41
CA THR A 241 -13.41 -14.94 21.91
C THR A 241 -12.23 -15.39 21.05
N CYS A 242 -12.25 -15.14 19.75
CA CYS A 242 -11.19 -15.50 18.80
C CYS A 242 -10.37 -14.29 18.41
N THR A 243 -9.16 -14.50 17.86
CA THR A 243 -8.27 -13.40 17.48
C THR A 243 -7.53 -13.63 16.17
N LYS A 244 -7.13 -12.52 15.55
CA LYS A 244 -6.11 -12.45 14.49
C LYS A 244 -5.10 -11.38 14.86
N ALA A 245 -3.87 -11.57 14.41
CA ALA A 245 -2.79 -10.59 14.53
C ALA A 245 -2.45 -9.97 13.16
N ALA A 246 -2.13 -8.68 13.17
CA ALA A 246 -1.66 -7.93 12.03
C ALA A 246 -0.38 -7.16 12.38
N VAL A 247 0.58 -7.12 11.45
CA VAL A 247 1.83 -6.40 11.61
C VAL A 247 1.69 -4.98 11.07
N ILE A 248 1.81 -3.98 11.95
CA ILE A 248 1.68 -2.55 11.63
C ILE A 248 3.05 -1.86 11.72
N VAL A 249 3.81 -1.87 10.62
CA VAL A 249 5.21 -1.38 10.59
C VAL A 249 5.34 0.10 10.96
N GLU A 250 4.41 0.94 10.56
CA GLU A 250 4.43 2.38 10.91
C GLU A 250 4.44 2.62 12.42
N GLN A 251 3.69 1.80 13.15
CA GLN A 251 3.55 1.88 14.59
C GLN A 251 4.55 0.99 15.32
N ARG A 252 5.27 0.14 14.57
CA ARG A 252 6.08 -0.97 15.08
C ARG A 252 5.29 -1.81 16.09
N THR A 253 4.06 -2.15 15.70
CA THR A 253 3.14 -2.88 16.57
C THR A 253 2.64 -4.14 15.87
N VAL A 254 2.60 -5.26 16.58
CA VAL A 254 1.70 -6.38 16.25
C VAL A 254 0.36 -6.12 16.93
N GLN A 255 -0.65 -5.80 16.14
CA GLN A 255 -2.00 -5.55 16.66
C GLN A 255 -2.83 -6.81 16.64
N ILE A 256 -3.43 -7.15 17.76
CA ILE A 256 -4.33 -8.29 17.94
C ILE A 256 -5.76 -7.78 17.94
N ALA A 257 -6.54 -8.21 16.95
CA ALA A 257 -7.97 -7.93 16.87
C ALA A 257 -8.74 -9.18 17.29
N GLN A 258 -9.76 -9.01 18.14
CA GLN A 258 -10.66 -10.08 18.53
C GLN A 258 -11.93 -10.10 17.65
N TYR A 259 -12.51 -11.27 17.42
CA TYR A 259 -13.75 -11.48 16.65
C TYR A 259 -14.56 -12.69 17.19
N ASN A 260 -15.87 -12.68 16.93
CA ASN A 260 -16.75 -13.82 17.22
C ASN A 260 -16.85 -14.71 15.98
N GLN A 261 -16.91 -16.03 16.16
CA GLN A 261 -17.17 -16.97 15.08
C GLN A 261 -18.62 -16.96 14.62
#